data_AF-A0A7U9SIM5-F1
#
_entry.id   AF-A0A7U9SIM5-F1
#
_cell.length_a   1.000
_cell.length_b   1.000
_cell.length_c   1.000
_cell.angle_alpha   90.00
_cell.angle_beta   90.00
_cell.angle_gamma   90.00
#
_symmetry.space_group_name_H-M   'P 1'
#
loop_
_entity.id
_entity.type
_entity.pdbx_description
1 polymer ?
#
loop_
_entity_poly.entity_id
_entity_poly.type
_entity_poly.pdbx_seq_one_letter_code
_entity_poly.pdbx_strand_id
1 'polypeptide(L)' 'MLDYTIELWSIHTIKSLVKNNVGVSFLPTFAVQKELKDGELVEIKTDISDIQISAVCGYNKNKWMSPAMDYFLKLIKIC' A
#
# COMPACT_ATOMS: atom_id res chain seq x y z
N MET A 1 3.27 0.73 -26.91
CA MET A 1 2.72 0.10 -25.70
C MET A 1 3.82 -0.79 -25.13
N LEU A 2 4.13 -0.78 -23.83
CA LEU A 2 5.13 -1.72 -23.30
C LEU A 2 4.51 -3.13 -23.32
N ASP A 3 4.86 -3.95 -24.32
CA ASP A 3 4.40 -5.35 -24.51
C ASP A 3 4.79 -6.31 -23.36
N TYR A 4 5.52 -5.81 -22.36
CA TYR A 4 6.11 -6.57 -21.25
C TYR A 4 5.59 -6.12 -19.87
N THR A 5 4.43 -5.46 -19.81
CA THR A 5 3.80 -5.07 -18.54
C THR A 5 2.87 -6.18 -18.03
N ILE A 6 3.09 -6.62 -16.80
CA ILE A 6 2.20 -7.59 -16.12
C ILE A 6 1.27 -6.82 -15.19
N GLU A 7 -0.02 -6.82 -15.47
CA GLU A 7 -1.03 -6.19 -14.62
C GLU A 7 -1.61 -7.18 -13.61
N LEU A 8 -1.55 -6.82 -12.32
CA LEU A 8 -2.01 -7.65 -11.21
C LEU A 8 -2.81 -6.84 -10.20
N TRP A 9 -3.81 -7.49 -9.60
CA TRP A 9 -4.71 -6.87 -8.62
C TRP A 9 -4.32 -7.12 -7.16
N SER A 10 -3.21 -7.84 -6.93
CA SER A 10 -2.78 -8.26 -5.59
C SER A 10 -1.35 -7.83 -5.33
N ILE A 11 -1.17 -6.99 -4.30
CA ILE A 11 0.15 -6.59 -3.79
C ILE A 11 0.98 -7.81 -3.41
N HIS A 12 0.36 -8.83 -2.80
CA HIS A 12 1.05 -10.07 -2.44
C HIS A 12 1.62 -10.78 -3.68
N THR A 13 0.85 -10.87 -4.75
CA THR A 13 1.29 -11.51 -6.00
C THR A 13 2.39 -10.70 -6.67
N ILE A 14 2.27 -9.37 -6.70
CA ILE A 14 3.31 -8.48 -7.26
C ILE A 14 4.63 -8.69 -6.51
N LYS A 15 4.59 -8.67 -5.17
CA LYS A 15 5.78 -8.91 -4.33
C LYS A 15 6.42 -10.27 -4.62
N SER A 16 5.61 -11.31 -4.76
CA SER A 16 6.11 -12.65 -5.10
C SER A 16 6.84 -12.66 -6.45
N LEU A 17 6.29 -12.01 -7.49
CA LEU A 17 6.95 -11.94 -8.80
C LEU A 17 8.29 -11.20 -8.74
N VAL A 18 8.34 -10.05 -8.06
CA VAL A 18 9.59 -9.27 -7.93
C VAL A 18 10.64 -10.05 -7.15
N LYS A 19 10.26 -10.71 -6.04
CA LYS A 19 11.16 -11.59 -5.26
C LYS A 19 11.71 -12.76 -6.08
N ASN A 20 10.97 -13.23 -7.08
CA ASN A 20 11.37 -14.30 -7.98
C ASN A 20 12.03 -13.79 -9.27
N ASN A 21 12.53 -12.55 -9.29
CA ASN A 21 13.25 -11.93 -10.41
C ASN A 21 12.45 -11.84 -11.73
N VAL A 22 11.12 -11.77 -11.66
CA VAL A 22 10.27 -11.64 -12.85
C VAL A 22 10.28 -10.21 -13.40
N GLY A 23 10.65 -9.23 -12.58
CA GLY A 23 10.76 -7.83 -13.01
C GLY A 23 10.88 -6.86 -11.83
N VAL A 24 10.58 -5.59 -12.10
CA VAL A 24 10.54 -4.51 -11.10
C VAL A 24 9.10 -4.00 -10.96
N SER A 25 8.77 -3.42 -9.82
CA SER A 25 7.45 -2.83 -9.58
C SER A 25 7.55 -1.54 -8.79
N PHE A 26 6.56 -0.67 -8.97
CA PHE A 26 6.40 0.56 -8.21
C PHE A 26 5.29 0.35 -7.18
N LEU A 27 5.66 0.33 -5.90
CA LEU A 27 4.76 -0.01 -4.79
C LEU A 27 4.89 1.02 -3.65
N PRO A 28 3.82 1.25 -2.86
CA PRO A 28 3.92 2.04 -1.64
C PRO A 28 4.93 1.42 -0.67
N THR A 29 5.79 2.24 -0.07
CA THR A 29 6.86 1.76 0.84
C THR A 29 6.30 0.93 1.99
N PHE A 30 5.15 1.32 2.58
CA PHE A 30 4.51 0.58 3.67
C PHE A 30 4.12 -0.85 3.29
N ALA A 31 3.90 -1.14 2.00
CA ALA A 31 3.54 -2.48 1.53
C ALA A 31 4.73 -3.44 1.45
N VAL A 32 5.97 -2.91 1.43
CA VAL A 32 7.22 -3.67 1.23
C VAL A 32 8.24 -3.48 2.36
N GLN A 33 7.87 -2.80 3.45
CA GLN A 33 8.76 -2.52 4.59
C GLN A 33 9.45 -3.76 5.15
N LYS A 34 8.73 -4.89 5.22
CA LYS A 34 9.28 -6.15 5.72
C LYS A 34 10.37 -6.68 4.79
N GLU A 35 10.10 -6.72 3.49
CA GLU A 35 11.02 -7.25 2.49
C GLU A 35 12.28 -6.39 2.35
N LEU A 36 12.13 -5.07 2.47
CA LEU A 36 13.26 -4.14 2.52
C LEU A 36 14.11 -4.36 3.77
N LYS A 37 13.48 -4.52 4.93
CA LYS A 37 14.17 -4.80 6.20
C LYS A 37 14.91 -6.14 6.19
N ASP A 38 14.28 -7.16 5.62
CA ASP A 38 14.80 -8.52 5.57
C ASP A 38 15.81 -8.71 4.40
N GLY A 39 16.01 -7.68 3.56
CA GLY A 39 16.93 -7.71 2.42
C GLY A 39 16.45 -8.57 1.24
N GLU A 40 15.18 -8.99 1.25
CA GLU A 40 14.57 -9.78 0.18
C GLU A 40 14.25 -8.94 -1.06
N LEU A 41 14.04 -7.63 -0.87
CA LEU A 41 13.86 -6.65 -1.93
C LEU A 41 14.77 -5.46 -1.67
N VAL A 42 15.10 -4.74 -2.75
CA VAL A 42 15.86 -3.50 -2.69
C VAL A 42 15.10 -2.38 -3.38
N GLU A 43 15.22 -1.17 -2.84
CA GLU A 43 14.68 0.02 -3.46
C GLU A 43 15.56 0.46 -4.63
N ILE A 44 14.95 0.81 -5.75
CA ILE A 44 15.62 1.42 -6.89
C ILE A 44 15.46 2.93 -6.74
N LYS A 45 16.57 3.67 -6.61
CA LYS A 45 16.54 5.13 -6.54
C LYS A 45 16.05 5.70 -7.87
N THR A 46 15.09 6.62 -7.79
CA THR A 46 14.54 7.33 -8.95
C THR A 46 14.40 8.81 -8.62
N ASP A 47 14.31 9.67 -9.63
CA ASP A 47 14.05 11.11 -9.46
C ASP A 47 12.56 11.41 -9.18
N ILE A 48 11.75 10.38 -8.93
CA ILE A 48 10.32 10.51 -8.64
C ILE A 48 10.16 10.98 -7.19
N SER A 49 9.75 12.23 -7.00
CA SER A 49 9.49 12.84 -5.70
C SER A 49 7.99 13.00 -5.41
N ASP A 50 7.67 13.34 -4.15
CA ASP A 50 6.36 13.85 -3.72
C ASP A 50 5.14 12.92 -3.89
N ILE A 51 5.36 11.60 -3.96
CA ILE A 51 4.27 10.63 -4.01
C ILE A 51 3.69 10.44 -2.61
N GLN A 52 2.50 10.99 -2.39
CA GLN A 52 1.75 10.86 -1.14
C GLN A 52 0.52 9.98 -1.34
N ILE A 53 0.33 9.05 -0.40
CA ILE A 53 -0.88 8.23 -0.29
C ILE A 53 -1.52 8.58 1.05
N SER A 54 -2.77 9.02 1.00
CA SER A 54 -3.56 9.37 2.18
C SER A 54 -4.66 8.34 2.42
N ALA A 55 -4.79 7.89 3.66
CA ALA A 55 -5.92 7.07 4.07
C ALA A 55 -7.13 7.98 4.36
N VAL A 56 -8.33 7.56 3.94
CA VAL A 56 -9.57 8.29 4.19
C VAL A 56 -10.58 7.34 4.86
N CYS A 57 -11.21 7.79 5.93
CA CYS A 57 -12.27 7.06 6.62
C CYS A 57 -13.64 7.61 6.20
N GLY A 58 -14.43 6.82 5.47
CA GLY A 58 -15.79 7.17 5.06
C GLY A 58 -16.85 6.48 5.92
N TYR A 59 -17.83 7.24 6.41
CA TYR A 59 -19.02 6.71 7.09
C TYR A 59 -20.28 7.51 6.74
N ASN A 60 -21.45 6.87 6.85
CA ASN A 60 -22.72 7.52 6.53
C ASN A 60 -23.23 8.35 7.71
N LYS A 61 -23.22 9.68 7.55
CA LYS A 61 -23.71 10.63 8.56
C LYS A 61 -25.19 10.45 8.94
N ASN A 62 -26.00 9.83 8.08
CA ASN A 62 -27.43 9.61 8.29
C ASN A 62 -27.72 8.24 8.94
N LYS A 63 -26.72 7.38 9.16
CA LYS A 63 -26.88 6.13 9.89
C LYS A 63 -26.49 6.33 11.35
N TRP A 64 -27.18 5.62 12.25
CA TRP A 64 -26.84 5.62 13.67
C TRP A 64 -25.39 5.15 13.88
N MET A 65 -24.65 5.91 14.68
CA MET A 65 -23.29 5.59 15.09
C MET A 65 -23.33 4.87 16.43
N SER A 66 -22.93 3.60 16.44
CA SER A 66 -22.84 2.85 17.70
C SER A 66 -21.68 3.37 18.56
N PRO A 67 -21.72 3.15 19.90
CA PRO A 67 -20.59 3.51 20.76
C PRO A 67 -19.26 2.89 20.32
N ALA A 68 -19.29 1.67 19.79
CA ALA A 68 -18.11 1.01 19.23
C ALA A 68 -17.56 1.73 17.98
N MET A 69 -18.44 2.21 17.10
CA MET A 69 -18.03 2.99 15.92
C MET A 69 -17.45 4.35 16.31
N ASP A 70 -18.06 5.05 17.25
CA ASP A 70 -17.53 6.33 17.75
C ASP A 70 -16.13 6.15 18.34
N TYR A 71 -15.93 5.11 19.15
CA TYR A 71 -14.63 4.79 19.72
C TYR A 71 -13.61 4.43 18.64
N PHE A 72 -14.00 3.62 17.65
CA PHE A 72 -13.15 3.27 16.51
C PHE A 72 -12.71 4.50 15.70
N LEU A 73 -13.63 5.43 15.42
CA LEU A 73 -13.30 6.68 14.71
C LEU A 73 -12.32 7.55 15.51
N LYS A 74 -12.44 7.58 16.85
CA LYS A 74 -11.48 8.28 17.72
C LYS A 74 -10.10 7.65 17.64
N LEU A 75 -10.01 6.33 17.65
CA LEU A 75 -8.73 5.61 17.53
C LEU A 75 -8.03 5.89 16.19
N ILE A 76 -8.77 5.88 15.08
CA ILE A 76 -8.18 6.08 13.74
C ILE A 76 -7.70 7.53 13.55
N LYS A 77 -8.38 8.52 14.15
CA LYS A 77 -7.97 9.94 14.03
C LYS A 77 -6.64 10.28 14.71
N ILE A 78 -6.14 9.39 15.56
CA ILE A 78 -4.90 9.59 16.32
C ILE A 78 -3.68 9.03 15.56
N CYS A 79 -3.89 8.28 14.48
CA CYS A 79 -2.85 7.82 13.56
C CYS A 79 -2.46 8.90 12.56
#